data_AF-A0A955KHI1-F1
#
_entry.id   AF-A0A955KHI1-F1
#
_cell.length_a   1.000
_cell.length_b   1.000
_cell.length_c   1.000
_cell.angle_alpha   90.00
_cell.angle_beta   90.00
_cell.angle_gamma   90.00
#
_symmetry.space_group_name_H-M   'P 1'
#
loop_
_entity.id
_entity.type
_entity.pdbx_description
1 polymer ?
#
loop_
_entity_poly.entity_id
_entity_poly.type
_entity_poly.pdbx_seq_one_letter_code
_entity_poly.pdbx_strand_id
1 'polypeptide(L)'
;EVARQIELDVDKFELNVASEKLQTLWNSLNNDSVEGDSLYAKDYICVVTMYGPRGFFYTPNTIYVNVTFDSERDWVQTMLHEMLHLAHFEETKELAHAEREGFIDKKFIELWGDTFPEYSKQKISK
;
A
#
# COMPACT_ATOMS: atom_id res chain seq x y z
N GLU A 1 23.28 -17.79 -10.57
CA GLU A 1 23.22 -17.43 -9.14
C GLU A 1 22.03 -16.56 -8.78
N VAL A 2 21.93 -15.33 -9.30
CA VAL A 2 20.82 -14.41 -8.95
C VAL A 2 19.43 -14.98 -9.28
N ALA A 3 19.22 -15.52 -10.49
CA ALA A 3 17.92 -16.09 -10.86
C ALA A 3 17.47 -17.24 -9.94
N ARG A 4 18.43 -18.07 -9.50
CA ARG A 4 18.17 -19.17 -8.56
C ARG A 4 17.80 -18.65 -7.17
N GLN A 5 18.43 -17.57 -6.73
CA GLN A 5 18.06 -16.94 -5.45
C GLN A 5 16.66 -16.32 -5.50
N ILE A 6 16.29 -15.71 -6.63
CA ILE A 6 14.95 -15.16 -6.84
C ILE A 6 13.91 -16.28 -6.74
N GLU A 7 14.10 -17.41 -7.43
CA GLU A 7 13.17 -18.55 -7.36
C GLU A 7 13.02 -19.08 -5.92
N LEU A 8 14.13 -19.23 -5.19
CA LEU A 8 14.09 -19.66 -3.79
C LEU A 8 13.37 -18.66 -2.88
N ASP A 9 13.54 -17.36 -3.12
CA ASP A 9 12.88 -16.32 -2.34
C ASP A 9 11.38 -16.28 -2.65
N VAL A 10 10.97 -16.45 -3.92
CA VAL A 10 9.55 -16.52 -4.33
C VAL A 10 8.81 -17.61 -3.55
N ASP A 11 9.40 -18.81 -3.46
CA ASP A 11 8.83 -19.93 -2.74
C ASP A 11 8.83 -19.67 -1.22
N LYS A 12 9.92 -19.11 -0.70
CA LYS A 12 10.08 -18.83 0.74
C LYS A 12 9.08 -17.81 1.26
N PHE A 13 8.79 -16.77 0.48
CA PHE A 13 7.91 -15.67 0.87
C PHE A 13 6.48 -15.83 0.34
N GLU A 14 6.18 -16.96 -0.30
CA GLU A 14 4.84 -17.34 -0.76
C GLU A 14 4.13 -16.19 -1.51
N LEU A 15 4.82 -15.55 -2.46
CA LEU A 15 4.33 -14.32 -3.12
C LEU A 15 2.92 -14.45 -3.71
N ASN A 16 2.57 -15.62 -4.25
CA ASN A 16 1.24 -15.88 -4.79
C ASN A 16 0.17 -15.81 -3.70
N VAL A 17 0.45 -16.39 -2.52
CA VAL A 17 -0.45 -16.36 -1.36
C VAL A 17 -0.62 -14.92 -0.86
N ALA A 18 0.46 -14.14 -0.81
CA ALA A 18 0.39 -12.74 -0.42
C ALA A 18 -0.45 -11.90 -1.40
N SER A 19 -0.28 -12.13 -2.71
CA SER A 19 -1.09 -11.48 -3.75
C SER A 19 -2.58 -11.82 -3.62
N GLU A 20 -2.92 -13.10 -3.44
CA GLU A 20 -4.32 -13.54 -3.27
C GLU A 20 -4.96 -12.93 -2.03
N LYS A 21 -4.22 -12.82 -0.93
CA LYS A 21 -4.69 -12.22 0.32
C LYS A 21 -4.94 -10.72 0.19
N LEU A 22 -3.99 -9.98 -0.41
CA LEU A 22 -4.16 -8.56 -0.71
C LEU A 22 -5.39 -8.32 -1.59
N GLN A 23 -5.58 -9.15 -2.62
CA GLN A 23 -6.73 -9.02 -3.53
C GLN A 23 -8.06 -9.36 -2.84
N THR A 24 -8.10 -10.43 -2.04
CA THR A 24 -9.30 -10.82 -1.28
C THR A 24 -9.72 -9.71 -0.33
N LEU A 25 -8.75 -9.13 0.38
CA LEU A 25 -9.03 -8.11 1.37
C LEU A 25 -9.39 -6.76 0.71
N TRP A 26 -8.72 -6.38 -0.38
CA TRP A 26 -9.14 -5.24 -1.21
C TRP A 26 -10.61 -5.35 -1.62
N ASN A 27 -11.02 -6.52 -2.12
CA ASN A 27 -12.41 -6.74 -2.53
C ASN A 27 -13.39 -6.62 -1.34
N SER A 28 -12.99 -7.06 -0.14
CA SER A 28 -13.79 -6.88 1.07
C SER A 28 -13.99 -5.41 1.41
N LEU A 29 -12.91 -4.61 1.39
CA LEU A 29 -12.98 -3.18 1.71
C LEU A 29 -13.75 -2.39 0.65
N ASN A 30 -13.53 -2.69 -0.63
CA ASN A 30 -14.18 -2.02 -1.75
C ASN A 30 -15.70 -2.27 -1.78
N ASN A 31 -16.15 -3.46 -1.38
CA ASN A 31 -17.58 -3.78 -1.30
C ASN A 31 -18.32 -3.01 -0.19
N ASP A 32 -17.61 -2.54 0.84
CA ASP A 32 -18.17 -1.74 1.94
C ASP A 32 -18.04 -0.21 1.69
N SER A 33 -17.48 0.19 0.53
CA SER A 33 -17.16 1.58 0.24
C SER A 33 -18.33 2.34 -0.40
N VAL A 34 -18.67 3.48 0.20
CA VAL A 34 -19.73 4.39 -0.23
C VAL A 34 -19.35 5.08 -1.54
N GLU A 35 -20.26 5.09 -2.52
CA GLU A 35 -20.15 5.86 -3.76
C GLU A 35 -19.74 7.32 -3.47
N GLY A 36 -18.55 7.74 -3.92
CA GLY A 36 -18.17 9.16 -3.84
C GLY A 36 -16.69 9.50 -3.92
N ASP A 37 -15.79 8.62 -3.49
CA ASP A 37 -14.35 8.93 -3.46
C ASP A 37 -13.59 8.43 -4.70
N SER A 38 -12.76 9.30 -5.28
CA SER A 38 -11.99 9.04 -6.51
C SER A 38 -11.00 7.87 -6.41
N LEU A 39 -10.75 7.39 -5.19
CA LEU A 39 -9.93 6.21 -4.89
C LEU A 39 -10.45 4.95 -5.59
N TYR A 40 -11.75 4.80 -5.78
CA TYR A 40 -12.33 3.58 -6.36
C TYR A 40 -12.57 3.68 -7.87
N ALA A 41 -12.35 4.86 -8.46
CA ALA A 41 -12.59 5.13 -9.87
C ALA A 41 -11.36 4.90 -10.77
N LYS A 42 -10.24 4.45 -10.21
CA LYS A 42 -8.95 4.27 -10.91
C LYS A 42 -8.49 2.81 -10.85
N ASP A 43 -7.96 2.32 -11.96
CA ASP A 43 -7.29 1.03 -12.00
C ASP A 43 -5.86 1.15 -11.46
N TYR A 44 -5.61 0.55 -10.29
CA TYR A 44 -4.28 0.47 -9.68
C TYR A 44 -3.61 -0.85 -10.00
N ILE A 45 -2.29 -0.81 -10.20
CA ILE A 45 -1.45 -1.99 -10.31
C ILE A 45 -0.75 -2.16 -8.96
N CYS A 46 -1.10 -3.21 -8.21
CA CYS A 46 -0.39 -3.58 -6.99
C CYS A 46 0.66 -4.65 -7.32
N VAL A 47 1.94 -4.30 -7.18
CA VAL A 47 3.09 -5.18 -7.38
C VAL A 47 3.57 -5.67 -6.03
N VAL A 48 3.47 -6.98 -5.82
CA VAL A 48 4.03 -7.65 -4.65
C VAL A 48 5.53 -7.87 -4.88
N THR A 49 6.36 -7.39 -3.97
CA THR A 49 7.82 -7.50 -4.06
C THR A 49 8.43 -8.10 -2.79
N MET A 50 9.65 -8.60 -2.91
CA MET A 50 10.47 -9.08 -1.79
C MET A 50 11.65 -8.16 -1.47
N TYR A 51 11.87 -7.17 -2.33
CA TYR A 51 13.02 -6.28 -2.27
C TYR A 51 12.58 -4.82 -2.31
N GLY A 52 13.38 -3.96 -1.70
CA GLY A 52 13.11 -2.52 -1.64
C GLY A 52 12.43 -2.07 -0.34
N PRO A 53 11.86 -0.86 -0.32
CA PRO A 53 11.21 -0.31 0.87
C PRO A 53 9.93 -1.07 1.23
N ARG A 54 9.38 -0.78 2.41
CA ARG A 54 8.12 -1.37 2.89
C ARG A 54 6.96 -1.16 1.91
N GLY A 55 6.74 0.10 1.53
CA GLY A 55 5.78 0.54 0.53
C GLY A 55 6.42 1.57 -0.39
N PHE A 56 5.92 1.65 -1.62
CA PHE A 56 6.29 2.71 -2.56
C PHE A 56 5.21 2.88 -3.62
N PHE A 57 4.81 4.11 -3.89
CA PHE A 57 3.95 4.43 -5.03
C PHE A 57 4.76 4.99 -6.21
N TYR A 58 4.32 4.66 -7.42
CA TYR A 58 4.86 5.16 -8.66
C TYR A 58 3.74 5.62 -9.60
N THR A 59 3.76 6.90 -9.94
CA THR A 59 2.77 7.48 -10.85
C THR A 59 2.85 6.86 -12.25
N PRO A 60 1.71 6.65 -12.94
CA PRO A 60 0.41 7.19 -12.58
C PRO A 60 -0.42 6.30 -11.65
N ASN A 61 -0.13 5.01 -11.52
CA ASN A 61 -1.08 4.07 -10.90
C ASN A 61 -0.45 2.80 -10.29
N THR A 62 0.86 2.74 -10.12
CA THR A 62 1.54 1.53 -9.62
C THR A 62 1.91 1.66 -8.15
N ILE A 63 1.71 0.59 -7.39
CA ILE A 63 2.02 0.50 -5.97
C ILE A 63 2.87 -0.74 -5.77
N TYR A 64 3.90 -0.62 -4.94
CA TYR A 64 4.76 -1.71 -4.54
C TYR A 64 4.55 -1.99 -3.06
N VAL A 65 4.31 -3.26 -2.73
CA VAL A 65 4.17 -3.74 -1.35
C VAL A 65 5.22 -4.79 -1.11
N ASN A 66 6.12 -4.54 -0.16
CA ASN A 66 7.12 -5.52 0.22
C ASN A 66 6.61 -6.43 1.32
N VAL A 67 6.42 -7.71 0.98
CA VAL A 67 5.82 -8.70 1.88
C VAL A 67 6.79 -9.31 2.88
N THR A 68 8.09 -8.97 2.81
CA THR A 68 9.08 -9.52 3.74
C THR A 68 9.13 -8.81 5.07
N PHE A 69 8.58 -7.59 5.17
CA PHE A 69 8.75 -6.74 6.34
C PHE A 69 7.68 -6.94 7.41
N ASP A 70 6.49 -7.41 7.04
CA ASP A 70 5.33 -7.32 7.93
C ASP A 70 4.31 -8.48 7.80
N SER A 71 3.21 -8.36 8.55
CA SER A 71 2.07 -9.28 8.48
C SER A 71 1.11 -8.95 7.33
N GLU A 72 0.19 -9.87 7.02
CA GLU A 72 -0.87 -9.65 6.02
C GLU A 72 -1.65 -8.35 6.22
N ARG A 73 -1.96 -8.03 7.48
CA ARG A 73 -2.71 -6.83 7.84
C ARG A 73 -1.90 -5.56 7.60
N ASP A 74 -0.58 -5.63 7.78
CA ASP A 74 0.33 -4.53 7.51
C ASP A 74 0.57 -4.32 6.00
N TRP A 75 0.58 -5.39 5.21
CA TRP A 75 0.67 -5.30 3.75
C TRP A 75 -0.50 -4.52 3.18
N VAL A 76 -1.70 -4.76 3.73
CA VAL A 76 -2.92 -4.03 3.37
C VAL A 76 -2.82 -2.56 3.76
N GLN A 77 -2.43 -2.27 5.00
CA GLN A 77 -2.25 -0.89 5.45
C GLN A 77 -1.26 -0.15 4.54
N THR A 78 -0.16 -0.82 4.19
CA THR A 78 0.84 -0.31 3.26
C THR A 78 0.22 -0.04 1.89
N MET A 79 -0.47 -1.04 1.30
CA MET A 79 -1.13 -0.89 0.00
C MET A 79 -2.08 0.31 -0.02
N LEU A 80 -2.98 0.41 0.95
CA LEU A 80 -3.96 1.50 1.06
C LEU A 80 -3.29 2.86 1.25
N HIS A 81 -2.21 2.94 2.05
CA HIS A 81 -1.42 4.15 2.22
C HIS A 81 -0.82 4.63 0.90
N GLU A 82 -0.18 3.73 0.16
CA GLU A 82 0.39 4.05 -1.15
C GLU A 82 -0.69 4.38 -2.21
N MET A 83 -1.90 3.80 -2.09
CA MET A 83 -3.05 4.17 -2.94
C MET A 83 -3.47 5.63 -2.71
N LEU A 84 -3.49 6.07 -1.45
CA LEU A 84 -3.82 7.46 -1.11
C LEU A 84 -2.82 8.43 -1.73
N HIS A 85 -1.53 8.09 -1.74
CA HIS A 85 -0.52 8.92 -2.40
C HIS A 85 -0.82 9.13 -3.88
N LEU A 86 -1.27 8.10 -4.60
CA LEU A 86 -1.63 8.20 -6.02
C LEU A 86 -2.96 8.93 -6.22
N ALA A 87 -3.94 8.68 -5.36
CA ALA A 87 -5.24 9.34 -5.42
C ALA A 87 -5.11 10.86 -5.23
N HIS A 88 -4.24 11.29 -4.32
CA HIS A 88 -3.99 12.68 -3.98
C HIS A 88 -2.67 13.23 -4.55
N PHE A 89 -2.12 12.60 -5.59
CA PHE A 89 -0.83 13.00 -6.14
C PHE A 89 -0.82 14.46 -6.58
N GLU A 90 -1.82 14.90 -7.34
CA GLU A 90 -1.91 16.28 -7.83
C GLU A 90 -2.04 17.31 -6.71
N GLU A 91 -2.71 16.95 -5.60
CA GLU A 91 -2.90 17.82 -4.44
C GLU A 91 -1.64 17.93 -3.57
N THR A 92 -0.80 16.90 -3.58
CA THR A 92 0.33 16.76 -2.65
C THR A 92 1.71 16.83 -3.31
N LYS A 93 1.79 16.93 -4.65
CA LYS A 93 3.06 16.92 -5.40
C LYS A 93 4.00 18.07 -5.03
N GLU A 94 3.46 19.24 -4.67
CA GLU A 94 4.25 20.42 -4.27
C GLU A 94 4.60 20.45 -2.78
N LEU A 95 4.05 19.53 -1.98
CA LEU A 95 4.35 19.44 -0.55
C LEU A 95 5.71 18.80 -0.31
N ALA A 96 6.40 19.22 0.76
CA ALA A 96 7.58 18.51 1.22
C ALA A 96 7.22 17.08 1.67
N HIS A 97 8.16 16.14 1.60
CA HIS A 97 7.91 14.73 1.91
C HIS A 97 7.22 14.54 3.27
N ALA A 98 7.70 15.20 4.33
CA ALA A 98 7.11 15.14 5.66
C ALA A 98 5.64 15.63 5.72
N GLU A 99 5.32 16.67 4.96
CA GLU A 99 3.96 17.23 4.90
C GLU A 99 3.03 16.33 4.09
N ARG A 100 3.56 15.74 3.01
CA ARG A 100 2.86 14.74 2.20
C ARG A 100 2.52 13.50 3.02
N GLU A 101 3.48 12.90 3.72
CA GLU A 101 3.22 11.75 4.60
C GLU A 101 2.18 12.11 5.67
N GLY A 102 2.32 13.28 6.31
CA GLY A 102 1.36 13.72 7.32
C GLY A 102 -0.06 13.92 6.78
N PHE A 103 -0.20 14.40 5.54
CA PHE A 103 -1.50 14.51 4.86
C PHE A 103 -2.10 13.13 4.61
N ILE A 104 -1.30 12.18 4.11
CA ILE A 104 -1.74 10.83 3.77
C ILE A 104 -2.09 10.02 5.02
N ASP A 105 -1.26 10.06 6.06
CA ASP A 105 -1.55 9.44 7.36
C ASP A 105 -2.90 9.94 7.92
N LYS A 106 -3.18 11.24 7.77
CA LYS A 106 -4.45 11.83 8.21
C LYS A 106 -5.62 11.26 7.40
N LYS A 107 -5.48 11.17 6.08
CA LYS A 107 -6.49 10.57 5.20
C LYS A 107 -6.73 9.09 5.50
N PHE A 108 -5.67 8.36 5.79
CA PHE A 108 -5.76 6.96 6.19
C PHE A 108 -6.62 6.80 7.46
N ILE A 109 -6.31 7.58 8.50
CA ILE A 109 -7.05 7.52 9.78
C ILE A 109 -8.51 7.96 9.59
N GLU A 110 -8.77 8.98 8.77
CA GLU A 110 -10.13 9.44 8.46
C GLU A 110 -10.98 8.34 7.81
N LEU A 111 -10.39 7.55 6.91
CA LEU A 111 -11.11 6.53 6.14
C LEU A 111 -11.18 5.17 6.83
N TRP A 112 -10.09 4.75 7.47
CA TRP A 112 -9.94 3.38 7.96
C TRP A 112 -9.44 3.28 9.40
N GLY A 113 -9.47 4.37 10.18
CA GLY A 113 -9.03 4.35 11.58
C GLY A 113 -9.79 3.36 12.46
N ASP A 114 -11.09 3.15 12.21
CA ASP A 114 -11.89 2.16 12.92
C ASP A 114 -11.56 0.71 12.49
N THR A 115 -11.17 0.53 11.23
CA THR A 115 -10.79 -0.79 10.66
C THR A 115 -9.38 -1.20 11.08
N PHE A 116 -8.45 -0.23 11.16
CA PHE A 116 -7.04 -0.42 11.52
C PHE A 116 -6.65 0.46 12.72
N PRO A 117 -7.14 0.15 13.94
CA PRO A 117 -6.89 0.97 15.12
C PRO A 117 -5.42 0.98 15.56
N GLU A 118 -4.63 -0.02 15.14
CA GLU A 118 -3.19 -0.10 15.36
C GLU A 118 -2.34 0.60 14.30
N TYR A 119 -2.96 1.28 13.32
CA TYR A 119 -2.24 1.98 12.27
C TYR A 119 -1.24 2.98 12.89
N SER A 120 0.03 2.71 12.65
CA SER A 120 1.13 3.53 13.13
C SER A 120 1.62 4.39 11.99
N LYS A 121 1.45 5.71 12.14
CA LYS A 121 1.97 6.73 11.20
C LYS A 121 3.36 6.38 10.70
N GLN A 122 3.59 6.45 9.40
CA GLN A 122 4.90 6.13 8.86
C GLN A 122 5.93 7.08 9.50
N LYS A 123 6.97 6.52 10.13
CA LYS A 123 8.03 7.33 10.72
C LYS A 123 8.73 8.08 9.60
N ILE A 124 8.56 9.40 9.59
CA ILE A 124 9.37 10.30 8.77
C ILE A 124 10.81 10.14 9.28
N SER A 125 11.60 9.31 8.62
CA SER A 125 13.03 9.23 8.89
C SER A 125 13.66 10.49 8.27
N LYS A 126 14.34 11.27 9.12
CA LYS A 126 15.10 12.45 8.74
C LYS A 126 16.31 12.08 7.88
#